data_AF-A0A645IHC1-F1
#
_entry.id   AF-A0A645IHC1-F1
#
_cell.length_a   1.000
_cell.length_b   1.000
_cell.length_c   1.000
_cell.angle_alpha   90.00
_cell.angle_beta   90.00
_cell.angle_gamma   90.00
#
_symmetry.space_group_name_H-M   'P 1'
#
loop_
_entity.id
_entity.type
_entity.pdbx_description
1 polymer ?
#
loop_
_entity_poly.entity_id
_entity_poly.type
_entity_poly.pdbx_seq_one_letter_code
_entity_poly.pdbx_strand_id
1 'polypeptide(L)' 'MKIFTVITAIFLPLTLLVGWYGMNFHMPELQWAYGYPAVIVVSIALMVALILLFKKKDWF' A
#
# COMPACT_ATOMS: atom_id res chain seq x y z
N MET A 1 15.97 -16.54 -1.61
CA MET A 1 16.12 -15.07 -1.52
C MET A 1 15.03 -14.28 -2.27
N LYS A 2 14.51 -14.76 -3.41
CA LYS A 2 13.50 -14.02 -4.20
C LYS A 2 12.17 -13.78 -3.47
N ILE A 3 11.62 -14.78 -2.78
CA ILE A 3 10.30 -14.69 -2.09
C ILE A 3 10.29 -13.61 -1.01
N PHE A 4 11.30 -13.56 -0.13
CA PHE A 4 11.39 -12.51 0.91
C PHE A 4 11.47 -11.10 0.33
N THR A 5 12.17 -10.94 -0.80
CA THR A 5 12.29 -9.64 -1.48
C THR A 5 10.94 -9.18 -2.03
N VAL A 6 10.17 -10.10 -2.62
CA VAL A 6 8.80 -9.82 -3.12
C VAL A 6 7.86 -9.44 -1.97
N ILE A 7 7.91 -10.19 -0.86
CA ILE A 7 7.10 -9.90 0.33
C ILE A 7 7.44 -8.50 0.86
N THR A 8 8.72 -8.21 1.13
CA THR A 8 9.14 -6.91 1.67
C THR A 8 8.77 -5.76 0.73
N ALA A 9 8.93 -5.93 -0.58
CA ALA A 9 8.58 -4.90 -1.56
C ALA A 9 7.08 -4.58 -1.60
N ILE A 10 6.20 -5.55 -1.32
CA ILE A 10 4.76 -5.34 -1.21
C ILE A 10 4.38 -4.70 0.12
N PHE A 11 5.00 -5.15 1.22
CA PHE A 11 4.67 -4.67 2.56
C PHE A 11 5.16 -3.25 2.83
N LEU A 12 6.34 -2.87 2.36
CA LEU A 12 6.95 -1.56 2.67
C LEU A 12 6.07 -0.33 2.33
N PRO A 13 5.46 -0.22 1.14
CA PRO A 13 4.55 0.90 0.83
C PRO A 13 3.25 0.84 1.63
N LEU A 14 2.74 -0.35 1.95
CA LEU A 14 1.56 -0.51 2.81
C LEU A 14 1.85 -0.04 4.24
N THR A 15 3.02 -0.38 4.78
CA THR A 15 3.44 0.07 6.12
C THR A 15 3.62 1.58 6.18
N LEU A 16 4.13 2.20 5.10
CA LEU A 16 4.20 3.66 4.98
C LEU A 16 2.82 4.32 4.99
N LEU A 17 1.85 3.76 4.28
CA LEU A 17 0.46 4.23 4.29
C LEU A 17 -0.16 4.13 5.70
N VAL A 18 0.01 2.98 6.36
CA VAL A 18 -0.46 2.78 7.75
C VAL A 18 0.26 3.74 8.70
N GLY A 19 1.56 4.00 8.51
CA GLY A 19 2.32 4.96 9.29
C GLY A 19 1.77 6.37 9.15
N TRP A 20 1.52 6.83 7.93
CA TRP A 20 0.98 8.16 7.65
C TRP A 20 -0.42 8.33 8.24
N TYR A 21 -1.34 7.39 8.00
CA TYR A 21 -2.72 7.43 8.50
C TYR A 21 -2.86 7.04 9.98
N GLY A 22 -1.84 6.45 10.59
CA GLY A 22 -1.79 6.13 12.02
C GLY A 22 -1.25 7.28 12.88
N MET A 23 -0.73 8.35 12.27
CA MET A 23 -0.30 9.53 13.01
C MET A 23 -1.53 10.26 13.59
N ASN A 24 -1.45 10.68 14.86
CA ASN A 24 -2.46 11.48 15.57
C ASN A 24 -2.52 12.95 15.05
N PHE A 25 -2.31 13.14 13.74
CA PHE A 25 -2.48 14.43 13.09
C PHE A 25 -3.90 14.55 12.56
N HIS A 26 -4.56 15.67 12.85
CA HIS A 26 -5.81 16.05 12.20
C HIS A 26 -5.53 16.39 10.74
N MET A 27 -5.46 15.37 9.89
CA MET A 27 -5.30 15.54 8.45
C MET A 27 -6.66 15.90 7.82
N PRO A 28 -6.73 16.95 6.98
CA PRO A 28 -7.99 17.38 6.34
C PRO A 28 -8.64 16.28 5.48
N GLU A 29 -7.83 15.33 5.00
CA GLU A 29 -8.25 14.14 4.24
C GLU A 29 -9.12 13.17 5.06
N LEU A 30 -8.93 13.14 6.39
CA LEU A 30 -9.65 12.27 7.32
C LEU A 30 -11.05 12.80 7.67
N GLN A 31 -11.30 14.10 7.44
CA GLN A 31 -12.62 14.71 7.59
C GLN A 31 -13.56 14.37 6.43
N TRP A 32 -13.02 13.75 5.37
CA TRP A 32 -13.83 13.31 4.24
C TRP A 32 -14.48 11.97 4.56
N ALA A 33 -15.81 11.88 4.43
CA ALA A 33 -16.56 10.64 4.68
C ALA A 33 -16.05 9.44 3.85
N TYR A 34 -15.36 9.71 2.74
CA TYR A 34 -14.76 8.70 1.87
C TYR A 34 -13.25 8.55 2.01
N GLY A 35 -12.59 9.26 2.92
CA GLY A 35 -11.13 9.18 3.10
C GLY A 35 -10.68 7.76 3.46
N TYR A 36 -11.37 7.12 4.42
CA TYR A 36 -11.07 5.76 4.83
C TYR A 36 -11.24 4.72 3.70
N PRO A 37 -12.40 4.64 2.98
CA PRO A 37 -12.53 3.73 1.86
C PRO A 37 -11.60 4.07 0.68
N ALA A 38 -11.28 5.34 0.43
CA ALA A 38 -10.32 5.72 -0.61
C ALA A 38 -8.91 5.17 -0.32
N VAL A 39 -8.44 5.25 0.92
CA VAL A 39 -7.15 4.69 1.35
C VAL A 39 -7.10 3.18 1.19
N ILE A 40 -8.21 2.49 1.48
CA ILE A 40 -8.33 1.03 1.27
C ILE A 40 -8.21 0.71 -0.22
N VAL A 41 -8.95 1.42 -1.08
CA VAL A 41 -8.90 1.22 -2.54
C VAL A 41 -7.49 1.49 -3.07
N VAL A 42 -6.83 2.56 -2.62
CA VAL A 42 -5.45 2.88 -3.00
C VAL A 42 -4.48 1.79 -2.55
N SER A 43 -4.62 1.28 -1.32
CA SER A 43 -3.78 0.22 -0.77
C SER A 43 -3.91 -1.08 -1.57
N ILE A 44 -5.15 -1.47 -1.91
CA ILE A 44 -5.43 -2.65 -2.74
C ILE A 44 -4.89 -2.44 -4.16
N ALA A 45 -5.11 -1.27 -4.75
CA ALA A 45 -4.59 -0.95 -6.08
C ALA A 45 -3.06 -1.01 -6.13
N LEU A 46 -2.37 -0.48 -5.10
CA LEU A 46 -0.91 -0.57 -4.95
C LEU A 46 -0.43 -2.02 -4.85
N MET A 47 -1.11 -2.83 -4.03
CA MET A 47 -0.79 -4.26 -3.89
C MET A 47 -0.93 -4.99 -5.22
N VAL A 48 -2.04 -4.78 -5.94
CA VAL A 48 -2.28 -5.38 -7.26
C VAL A 48 -1.26 -4.90 -8.29
N ALA A 49 -0.95 -3.60 -8.33
CA ALA A 49 0.04 -3.04 -9.24
C ALA A 49 1.44 -3.64 -9.02
N LEU A 50 1.85 -3.81 -7.76
CA LEU A 50 3.13 -4.44 -7.41
C LEU A 50 3.14 -5.92 -7.80
N ILE A 51 2.07 -6.67 -7.53
CA ILE A 51 1.94 -8.06 -7.95
C ILE A 51 2.04 -8.19 -9.48
N LEU A 52 1.35 -7.32 -10.22
CA LEU A 52 1.41 -7.30 -11.69
C LEU A 52 2.81 -6.96 -12.20
N LEU A 53 3.50 -5.99 -11.60
CA LEU A 53 4.89 -5.66 -11.95
C LEU A 53 5.85 -6.81 -11.68
N PHE A 54 5.74 -7.48 -10.55
CA PHE A 54 6.55 -8.66 -10.23
C PHE A 54 6.27 -9.83 -11.16
N LYS A 55 4.99 -10.06 -11.52
CA LYS A 55 4.57 -11.08 -12.48
C LYS A 55 5.09 -10.78 -13.89
N LYS A 56 5.10 -9.51 -14.31
CA LYS A 56 5.53 -9.10 -15.66
C LYS A 56 7.05 -9.12 -15.85
N LYS A 57 7.81 -9.14 -14.75
CA LYS A 57 9.29 -9.18 -14.76
C LYS A 57 9.88 -10.59 -14.61
N ASP A 58 9.07 -11.65 -14.64
CA ASP A 58 9.52 -13.05 -14.42
C ASP A 58 10.41 -13.17 -13.16
N TRP A 59 10.10 -12.39 -12.11
CA TRP A 59 10.81 -12.45 -10.85
C TRP A 59 10.34 -13.61 -9.96
N PHE A 60 9.32 -14.35 -10.39
CA PHE A 60 8.84 -15.57 -9.76
C PHE A 60 9.67 -16.78 -10.20
#